data_AF-A0A2R6RJR8-F1
#
_entry.id   AF-A0A2R6RJR8-F1
#
_cell.length_a   1.000
_cell.length_b   1.000
_cell.length_c   1.000
_cell.angle_alpha   90.00
_cell.angle_beta   90.00
_cell.angle_gamma   90.00
#
_symmetry.space_group_name_H-M   'P 1'
#
loop_
_entity.id
_entity.type
_entity.pdbx_description
1 polymer ?
#
loop_
_entity_poly.entity_id
_entity_poly.type
_entity_poly.pdbx_seq_one_letter_code
_entity_poly.pdbx_strand_id
1 'polypeptide(L)'
;MVMVKKHEGPAAVFEMLNKALEVARREKRVTEERNIRILIAQMHVVQGELEEGLKNFQILIDENPRDFRPYLCQGIIYGLLNKKKEAEEQFEIYRSLVPEEFPQRGFLDDIVLAAKKGSGQPF
;
A
#
# COMPACT_ATOMS: atom_id res chain seq x y z
N MET A 1 21.50 -18.48 19.41
CA MET A 1 20.70 -17.37 20.00
C MET A 1 20.47 -16.33 18.92
N VAL A 2 19.26 -16.28 18.36
CA VAL A 2 18.88 -15.21 17.43
C VAL A 2 18.56 -14.00 18.29
N MET A 3 19.40 -12.97 18.24
CA MET A 3 19.13 -11.69 18.89
C MET A 3 17.85 -11.14 18.26
N VAL A 4 16.75 -11.16 19.02
CA VAL A 4 15.58 -10.34 18.75
C VAL A 4 16.07 -8.89 18.78
N LYS A 5 16.30 -8.30 17.60
CA LYS A 5 16.66 -6.89 17.51
C LYS A 5 15.53 -6.10 18.19
N LYS A 6 15.90 -5.41 19.27
CA LYS A 6 15.11 -4.37 19.93
C LYS A 6 14.35 -3.56 18.89
N HIS A 7 13.05 -3.35 19.14
CA HIS A 7 12.15 -2.46 18.41
C HIS A 7 12.90 -1.30 17.72
N GLU A 8 13.24 -1.50 16.45
CA GLU A 8 13.70 -0.42 15.59
C GLU A 8 12.45 0.44 15.34
N GLY A 9 12.46 1.67 15.88
CA GLY A 9 11.34 2.59 15.74
C GLY A 9 11.09 2.95 14.26
N PRO A 10 9.98 3.63 13.96
CA PRO A 10 9.59 4.01 12.59
C PRO A 10 10.73 4.60 11.75
N ALA A 11 11.54 5.47 12.35
CA ALA A 11 12.68 6.11 11.71
C ALA A 11 13.73 5.12 11.18
N ALA A 12 14.05 4.08 11.95
CA ALA A 12 15.01 3.06 11.53
C ALA A 12 14.48 2.22 10.36
N VAL A 13 13.17 1.94 10.34
CA VAL A 13 12.53 1.24 9.21
C VAL A 13 12.58 2.10 7.94
N PHE A 14 12.26 3.39 8.03
CA PHE A 14 12.39 4.30 6.90
C PHE A 14 13.83 4.41 6.41
N GLU A 15 14.82 4.47 7.31
CA GLU A 15 16.23 4.49 6.94
C GLU A 15 16.63 3.23 6.15
N MET A 16 16.20 2.05 6.61
CA MET A 16 16.46 0.79 5.92
C MET A 16 15.82 0.72 4.53
N LEU A 17 14.55 1.13 4.43
CA LEU A 17 13.82 1.14 3.15
C LEU A 17 14.44 2.13 2.16
N ASN A 18 14.84 3.32 2.62
CA ASN A 18 15.51 4.30 1.77
C ASN A 18 16.88 3.83 1.27
N LYS A 19 17.68 3.17 2.13
CA LYS A 19 18.94 2.54 1.70
C LYS A 19 18.69 1.44 0.66
N ALA A 20 17.68 0.59 0.88
CA ALA A 20 17.31 -0.45 -0.08
C ALA A 20 16.86 0.16 -1.42
N LEU A 21 16.10 1.26 -1.38
CA LEU A 21 15.63 1.98 -2.55
C LEU A 21 16.80 2.55 -3.36
N GLU A 22 17.79 3.15 -2.70
CA GLU A 22 19.00 3.68 -3.34
C GLU A 22 19.78 2.57 -4.06
N VAL A 23 19.96 1.42 -3.41
CA VAL A 23 20.61 0.25 -4.01
C VAL A 23 19.83 -0.24 -5.23
N ALA A 24 18.50 -0.38 -5.11
CA ALA A 24 17.65 -0.82 -6.22
C ALA A 24 17.74 0.13 -7.43
N ARG A 25 17.72 1.44 -7.19
CA ARG A 25 17.88 2.47 -8.23
C ARG A 25 19.24 2.40 -8.91
N ARG A 26 20.32 2.35 -8.13
CA ARG A 26 21.70 2.26 -8.64
C ARG A 26 21.89 1.03 -9.51
N GLU A 27 21.28 -0.09 -9.11
CA GLU A 27 21.38 -1.37 -9.81
C GLU A 27 20.28 -1.56 -10.87
N LYS A 28 19.44 -0.54 -11.11
CA LYS A 28 18.34 -0.56 -12.09
C LYS A 28 17.36 -1.72 -11.89
N ARG A 29 17.14 -2.11 -10.64
CA ARG A 29 16.21 -3.16 -10.22
C ARG A 29 14.79 -2.59 -10.11
N VAL A 30 14.16 -2.38 -11.26
CA VAL A 30 12.88 -1.65 -11.39
C VAL A 30 11.75 -2.28 -10.54
N THR A 31 11.68 -3.62 -10.49
CA THR A 31 10.65 -4.32 -9.72
C THR A 31 10.82 -4.10 -8.22
N GLU A 32 12.05 -4.21 -7.74
CA GLU A 32 12.44 -4.02 -6.34
C GLU A 32 12.25 -2.57 -5.92
N GLU A 33 12.67 -1.61 -6.76
CA GLU A 33 12.44 -0.18 -6.53
C GLU A 33 10.95 0.09 -6.29
N ARG A 34 10.07 -0.38 -7.19
CA ARG A 34 8.63 -0.20 -7.06
C ARG A 34 8.08 -0.87 -5.80
N ASN A 35 8.52 -2.08 -5.50
CA ASN A 35 8.08 -2.81 -4.31
C ASN A 35 8.51 -2.10 -3.01
N ILE A 36 9.73 -1.57 -2.95
CA ILE A 36 10.23 -0.81 -1.80
C ILE A 36 9.43 0.48 -1.62
N ARG A 37 9.10 1.19 -2.71
CA ARG A 37 8.28 2.39 -2.64
C ARG A 37 6.85 2.12 -2.15
N ILE A 38 6.27 0.99 -2.54
CA ILE A 38 4.98 0.53 -1.96
C ILE A 38 5.12 0.33 -0.45
N LEU A 39 6.20 -0.29 0.03
CA LEU A 39 6.45 -0.48 1.46
C LEU A 39 6.61 0.85 2.20
N ILE A 40 7.33 1.82 1.62
CA ILE A 40 7.46 3.18 2.20
C ILE A 40 6.08 3.85 2.32
N ALA A 41 5.26 3.78 1.28
CA ALA A 41 3.90 4.33 1.30
C ALA A 41 3.02 3.64 2.37
N GLN A 42 3.09 2.32 2.50
CA GLN A 42 2.40 1.57 3.55
C GLN A 42 2.88 1.94 4.95
N MET A 43 4.18 2.21 5.13
CA MET A 43 4.73 2.65 6.41
C MET A 43 4.15 3.99 6.84
N HIS A 44 4.00 4.96 5.93
CA HIS A 44 3.29 6.21 6.23
C HIS A 44 1.87 5.95 6.74
N VAL A 45 1.12 5.06 6.08
CA VAL A 45 -0.24 4.67 6.53
C VAL A 45 -0.22 4.07 7.94
N VAL A 46 0.72 3.18 8.24
CA VAL A 46 0.87 2.57 9.57
C VAL A 46 1.23 3.61 10.64
N GLN A 47 1.95 4.69 10.30
CA GLN A 47 2.20 5.82 11.20
C GLN A 47 1.01 6.77 11.35
N GLY A 48 -0.09 6.54 10.63
CA GLY A 48 -1.24 7.46 10.58
C GLY A 48 -1.03 8.66 9.65
N GLU A 49 0.04 8.68 8.87
CA GLU A 49 0.36 9.71 7.88
C GLU A 49 -0.37 9.42 6.55
N LEU A 50 -1.71 9.40 6.62
CA LEU A 50 -2.58 8.93 5.55
C LEU A 50 -2.43 9.74 4.25
N GLU A 51 -2.29 11.06 4.35
CA GLU A 51 -2.10 11.96 3.21
C GLU A 51 -0.78 11.71 2.48
N GLU A 52 0.31 11.47 3.22
CA GLU A 52 1.61 11.16 2.62
C GLU A 52 1.58 9.78 1.96
N GLY A 53 0.90 8.80 2.60
CA GLY A 53 0.60 7.51 1.97
C GLY A 53 -0.13 7.67 0.64
N LEU A 54 -1.23 8.44 0.60
CA LEU A 54 -2.01 8.71 -0.61
C LEU A 54 -1.17 9.34 -1.72
N LYS A 55 -0.35 10.34 -1.38
CA LYS A 55 0.55 11.01 -2.34
C LYS A 55 1.56 10.03 -2.94
N ASN A 56 2.19 9.20 -2.11
CA ASN A 56 3.15 8.20 -2.59
C ASN A 56 2.48 7.14 -3.47
N PHE A 57 1.27 6.69 -3.13
CA PHE A 57 0.50 5.79 -3.98
C PHE A 57 0.08 6.44 -5.30
N GLN A 58 -0.28 7.72 -5.31
CA GLN A 58 -0.62 8.43 -6.54
C GLN A 58 0.56 8.46 -7.51
N ILE A 59 1.78 8.76 -7.02
CA ILE A 59 2.98 8.75 -7.86
C ILE A 59 3.21 7.35 -8.47
N LEU A 60 2.99 6.28 -7.69
CA LEU A 60 3.12 4.91 -8.20
C LEU A 60 2.06 4.56 -9.27
N ILE A 61 0.86 5.11 -9.15
CA ILE A 61 -0.20 4.99 -10.16
C ILE A 61 0.19 5.72 -11.45
N ASP A 62 0.68 6.96 -11.32
CA ASP A 62 1.07 7.78 -12.48
C ASP A 62 2.19 7.13 -13.28
N GLU A 63 3.11 6.42 -12.61
CA GLU A 63 4.20 5.69 -13.25
C GLU A 63 3.79 4.34 -13.83
N ASN A 64 2.90 3.61 -13.16
CA ASN A 64 2.42 2.31 -13.62
C ASN A 64 0.94 2.10 -13.28
N PRO A 65 0.02 2.59 -14.13
CA PRO A 65 -1.41 2.53 -13.84
C PRO A 65 -1.99 1.11 -13.88
N ARG A 66 -1.23 0.11 -14.34
CA ARG A 66 -1.63 -1.32 -14.32
C ARG A 66 -1.22 -2.05 -13.04
N ASP A 67 -0.47 -1.41 -12.15
CA ASP A 67 -0.23 -1.97 -10.81
C ASP A 67 -1.51 -1.84 -9.98
N PHE A 68 -2.14 -2.95 -9.62
CA PHE A 68 -3.37 -2.91 -8.83
C PHE A 68 -3.14 -2.52 -7.36
N ARG A 69 -1.91 -2.65 -6.84
CA ARG A 69 -1.60 -2.55 -5.41
C ARG A 69 -1.80 -1.13 -4.84
N PRO A 70 -1.38 -0.05 -5.53
CA PRO A 70 -1.65 1.32 -5.06
C PRO A 70 -3.15 1.63 -4.93
N TYR A 71 -3.98 1.18 -5.88
CA TYR A 71 -5.44 1.39 -5.83
C TYR A 71 -6.06 0.69 -4.61
N LEU A 72 -5.67 -0.58 -4.33
CA LEU A 72 -6.10 -1.27 -3.12
C LEU A 72 -5.76 -0.47 -1.86
N CYS A 73 -4.53 0.04 -1.78
CA CYS A 73 -4.07 0.81 -0.63
C CYS A 73 -4.79 2.17 -0.51
N GLN A 74 -5.00 2.90 -1.61
CA GLN A 74 -5.79 4.13 -1.60
C GLN A 74 -7.24 3.87 -1.15
N GLY A 75 -7.86 2.77 -1.61
CA GLY A 75 -9.19 2.38 -1.15
C GLY A 75 -9.27 2.13 0.36
N ILE A 76 -8.27 1.46 0.93
CA ILE A 76 -8.15 1.26 2.39
C ILE A 76 -8.01 2.60 3.10
N ILE A 77 -7.13 3.49 2.63
CA ILE A 77 -6.92 4.81 3.24
C ILE A 77 -8.20 5.66 3.18
N TYR A 78 -8.89 5.68 2.05
CA TYR A 78 -10.16 6.38 1.94
C TYR A 78 -11.23 5.79 2.87
N GLY A 79 -11.25 4.47 3.06
CA GLY A 79 -12.09 3.82 4.07
C GLY A 79 -11.78 4.31 5.50
N LEU A 80 -10.50 4.41 5.87
CA LEU A 80 -10.06 4.96 7.16
C LEU A 80 -10.44 6.44 7.33
N LEU A 81 -10.45 7.21 6.24
CA LEU A 81 -10.89 8.61 6.22
C LEU A 81 -12.42 8.78 6.12
N ASN A 82 -13.18 7.69 6.16
CA ASN A 82 -14.64 7.66 5.96
C ASN A 82 -15.11 8.27 4.61
N LYS A 83 -14.23 8.25 3.61
CA LYS A 83 -14.48 8.69 2.23
C LYS A 83 -14.97 7.52 1.39
N LYS A 84 -16.19 7.05 1.69
CA LYS A 84 -16.75 5.79 1.15
C LYS A 84 -16.81 5.76 -0.38
N LYS A 85 -17.16 6.88 -1.01
CA LYS A 85 -17.29 6.96 -2.47
C LYS A 85 -15.93 6.79 -3.14
N GLU A 86 -14.94 7.55 -2.69
CA GLU A 86 -13.57 7.46 -3.18
C GLU A 86 -12.97 6.06 -2.91
N ALA A 87 -13.26 5.48 -1.74
CA ALA A 87 -12.84 4.12 -1.44
C ALA A 87 -13.40 3.10 -2.44
N GLU A 88 -14.71 3.18 -2.75
CA GLU A 88 -15.36 2.29 -3.71
C GLU A 88 -14.76 2.46 -5.12
N GLU A 89 -14.56 3.69 -5.57
CA GLU A 89 -13.93 3.98 -6.86
C GLU A 89 -12.55 3.31 -6.98
N GLN A 90 -11.73 3.39 -5.93
CA GLN A 90 -10.42 2.73 -5.91
C GLN A 90 -10.52 1.20 -5.88
N PHE A 91 -11.48 0.63 -5.14
CA PHE A 91 -11.68 -0.81 -5.09
C PHE A 91 -12.19 -1.39 -6.41
N GLU A 92 -13.03 -0.67 -7.14
CA GLU A 92 -13.47 -1.06 -8.48
C GLU A 92 -12.30 -1.09 -9.47
N ILE A 93 -11.44 -0.06 -9.46
CA ILE A 93 -10.23 -0.06 -10.30
C ILE A 93 -9.31 -1.22 -9.92
N TYR A 94 -9.04 -1.40 -8.63
CA TYR A 94 -8.26 -2.53 -8.12
C TYR A 94 -8.81 -3.88 -8.64
N ARG A 95 -10.12 -4.13 -8.53
CA ARG A 95 -10.76 -5.38 -8.98
C ARG A 95 -10.64 -5.61 -10.47
N SER A 96 -10.67 -4.53 -11.27
CA SER A 96 -10.51 -4.59 -12.73
C SER A 96 -9.09 -4.95 -13.18
N LEU A 97 -8.09 -4.70 -12.33
CA LEU A 97 -6.66 -4.90 -12.65
C LEU A 97 -6.10 -6.22 -12.11
N VAL A 98 -6.72 -6.81 -11.08
CA VAL A 98 -6.26 -8.08 -10.49
C VAL A 98 -6.54 -9.23 -11.45
N PRO A 99 -5.53 -10.04 -11.82
CA PRO A 99 -5.74 -11.24 -12.62
C PRO A 99 -6.71 -12.22 -11.94
N GLU A 100 -7.58 -12.88 -12.71
CA GLU A 100 -8.57 -13.79 -12.12
C GLU A 100 -7.94 -14.94 -11.33
N GLU A 101 -6.82 -15.43 -11.83
CA GLU A 101 -6.04 -16.55 -11.27
C GLU A 101 -5.10 -16.12 -10.12
N PHE A 102 -5.18 -14.86 -9.65
CA PHE A 102 -4.28 -14.36 -8.62
C PHE A 102 -4.43 -15.19 -7.33
N PRO A 103 -3.38 -15.90 -6.86
CA PRO A 103 -3.55 -16.93 -5.83
C PRO A 103 -4.09 -16.41 -4.49
N GLN A 104 -3.91 -15.12 -4.19
CA GLN A 104 -4.37 -14.49 -2.96
C GLN A 104 -5.63 -13.62 -3.14
N ARG A 105 -6.38 -13.76 -4.23
CA ARG A 105 -7.56 -12.92 -4.52
C ARG A 105 -8.58 -12.91 -3.38
N GLY A 106 -8.93 -14.07 -2.83
CA GLY A 106 -9.87 -14.16 -1.71
C GLY A 106 -9.42 -13.40 -0.47
N PHE A 107 -8.11 -13.43 -0.15
CA PHE A 107 -7.55 -12.64 0.95
C PHE A 107 -7.68 -11.13 0.70
N LEU A 108 -7.49 -10.69 -0.54
CA LEU A 108 -7.64 -9.28 -0.88
C LEU A 108 -9.12 -8.84 -0.82
N ASP A 109 -10.06 -9.69 -1.20
CA ASP A 109 -11.49 -9.43 -1.05
C ASP A 109 -11.89 -9.29 0.43
N ASP A 110 -11.33 -10.10 1.31
CA ASP A 110 -11.52 -9.99 2.76
C ASP A 110 -10.99 -8.66 3.30
N ILE A 111 -9.83 -8.19 2.81
CA ILE A 111 -9.30 -6.86 3.16
C ILE A 111 -10.26 -5.75 2.75
N VAL A 112 -10.77 -5.80 1.51
CA VAL A 112 -11.73 -4.82 1.01
C VAL A 112 -12.99 -4.82 1.89
N LEU A 113 -13.51 -6.01 2.22
CA LEU A 113 -14.67 -6.15 3.08
C LEU A 113 -14.42 -5.59 4.50
N ALA A 114 -13.24 -5.83 5.07
CA ALA A 114 -12.85 -5.30 6.37
C ALA A 114 -12.73 -3.78 6.36
N ALA A 115 -12.09 -3.20 5.32
CA ALA A 115 -11.99 -1.76 5.15
C ALA A 115 -13.38 -1.10 5.05
N LYS A 116 -14.34 -1.76 4.39
CA LYS A 116 -15.73 -1.31 4.36
C LYS A 116 -16.39 -1.38 5.74
N LYS A 117 -16.24 -2.49 6.47
CA LYS A 117 -16.85 -2.66 7.81
C LYS A 117 -16.27 -1.74 8.89
N GLY A 118 -14.99 -1.40 8.80
CA GLY A 118 -14.30 -0.52 9.76
C GLY A 118 -14.83 0.92 9.81
N SER A 119 -15.63 1.35 8.83
CA SER A 119 -16.23 2.69 8.77
C SER A 119 -17.40 2.92 9.73
N GLY A 120 -17.78 1.93 10.56
CA GLY A 120 -18.81 2.07 11.59
C GLY A 120 -20.25 2.20 11.09
N GLN A 121 -20.48 2.18 9.77
CA GLN A 121 -21.81 2.19 9.16
C GLN A 121 -21.83 1.34 7.87
N PRO A 122 -22.93 0.63 7.55
CA PRO A 122 -23.04 -0.13 6.30
C PRO A 122 -22.84 0.78 5.07
N PHE A 123 -22.30 0.19 4.01
CA PHE A 123 -22.17 0.80 2.68
C PHE A 123 -23.53 0.75 1.97
#